data_AF-Q4ZXI9-F1
#
_entry.id   AF-Q4ZXI9-F1
#
_cell.length_a   1.000
_cell.length_b   1.000
_cell.length_c   1.000
_cell.angle_alpha   90.00
_cell.angle_beta   90.00
_cell.angle_gamma   90.00
#
_symmetry.space_group_name_H-M   'P 1'
#
loop_
_entity.id
_entity.type
_entity.pdbx_description
1 polymer ?
#
loop_
_entity_poly.entity_id
_entity_poly.type
_entity_poly.pdbx_seq_one_letter_code
_entity_poly.pdbx_strand_id
1 'polypeptide(L)'
;MQADNANVKQRILVIGAGELGLAVLRGLVEKAGAHGLSIAVLLRQSSLSTQAPAKRVEIEDIRALDIAIETADLAVASVDELATVMTRYDTVISCAGFAAGRGTQRKLTDAALKAGIKRYLPWQFGVDYDLIGRGSPQDLFDEQLDVREKLRAQQRTEWVIVSTGMFTSFLFDPAFGVVDLQGGRINALGSLDTAVTVTTAEDIGRLTAAIVMHEPRIVNQVVYTAGDTLTYAGLADLVERVTGRDIERHVWSVAQLQAELREMPEDNLRKYRAVFAMGRGVAWDVASTYNAKSGLSVTRAEQWARANLTQT
;
A
#
# COMPACT_ATOMS: atom_id res chain seq x y z
N MET A 1 -32.25 -14.41 -26.89
CA MET A 1 -30.99 -15.18 -26.78
C MET A 1 -30.17 -14.58 -25.64
N GLN A 2 -30.42 -15.04 -24.41
CA GLN A 2 -29.47 -14.86 -23.31
C GLN A 2 -28.50 -16.03 -23.40
N ALA A 3 -27.28 -15.77 -23.86
CA ALA A 3 -26.20 -16.74 -23.74
C ALA A 3 -25.65 -16.63 -22.32
N ASP A 4 -25.59 -17.77 -21.63
CA ASP A 4 -24.99 -17.98 -20.32
C ASP A 4 -23.63 -17.29 -20.19
N ASN A 5 -23.54 -16.31 -19.31
CA ASN A 5 -22.27 -15.65 -18.93
C ASN A 5 -21.70 -16.20 -17.61
N ALA A 6 -22.17 -17.38 -17.18
CA ALA A 6 -21.92 -17.93 -15.85
C ALA A 6 -20.52 -18.57 -15.66
N ASN A 7 -19.60 -18.47 -16.63
CA ASN A 7 -18.34 -19.24 -16.57
C ASN A 7 -17.07 -18.51 -17.05
N VAL A 8 -17.06 -17.18 -17.14
CA VAL A 8 -15.83 -16.44 -17.46
C VAL A 8 -15.09 -16.11 -16.17
N LYS A 9 -14.08 -16.90 -15.83
CA LYS A 9 -13.19 -16.63 -14.69
C LYS A 9 -12.51 -15.27 -14.86
N GLN A 10 -12.65 -14.36 -13.90
CA GLN A 10 -11.92 -13.09 -13.92
C GLN A 10 -10.43 -13.36 -13.67
N ARG A 11 -9.57 -12.93 -14.61
CA ARG A 11 -8.11 -13.10 -14.50
C ARG A 11 -7.48 -11.87 -13.88
N ILE A 12 -6.80 -12.05 -12.76
CA ILE A 12 -6.17 -10.97 -11.98
C ILE A 12 -4.67 -11.19 -11.95
N LEU A 13 -3.92 -10.16 -12.36
CA LEU A 13 -2.46 -10.12 -12.20
C LEU A 13 -2.10 -9.19 -11.04
N VAL A 14 -1.35 -9.71 -10.06
CA VAL A 14 -0.70 -8.90 -9.04
C VAL A 14 0.77 -8.71 -9.42
N ILE A 15 1.25 -7.47 -9.44
CA ILE A 15 2.65 -7.15 -9.75
C ILE A 15 3.42 -6.98 -8.45
N GLY A 16 4.38 -7.88 -8.20
CA GLY A 16 5.21 -7.89 -7.00
C GLY A 16 4.62 -8.72 -5.86
N ALA A 17 5.49 -9.48 -5.19
CA ALA A 17 5.19 -10.26 -3.98
C ALA A 17 6.16 -9.90 -2.86
N GLY A 18 6.18 -8.62 -2.48
CA GLY A 18 6.67 -8.21 -1.15
C GLY A 18 5.55 -8.33 -0.12
N GLU A 19 5.73 -7.76 1.07
CA GLU A 19 4.74 -7.76 2.17
C GLU A 19 3.32 -7.43 1.68
N LEU A 20 3.14 -6.29 1.02
CA LEU A 20 1.86 -5.88 0.45
C LEU A 20 1.31 -6.86 -0.60
N GLY A 21 2.16 -7.28 -1.54
CA GLY A 21 1.74 -8.14 -2.65
C GLY A 21 1.26 -9.51 -2.16
N LEU A 22 1.97 -10.10 -1.20
CA LEU A 22 1.56 -11.36 -0.56
C LEU A 22 0.23 -11.21 0.18
N ALA A 23 0.02 -10.11 0.91
CA ALA A 23 -1.24 -9.85 1.57
C ALA A 23 -2.41 -9.70 0.58
N VAL A 24 -2.21 -8.98 -0.53
CA VAL A 24 -3.21 -8.84 -1.60
C VAL A 24 -3.52 -10.20 -2.25
N LEU A 25 -2.50 -11.00 -2.56
CA LEU A 25 -2.69 -12.35 -3.10
C LEU A 25 -3.52 -13.23 -2.17
N ARG A 26 -3.20 -13.26 -0.86
CA ARG A 26 -3.96 -14.03 0.14
C ARG A 26 -5.42 -13.56 0.20
N GLY A 27 -5.65 -12.25 0.27
CA GLY A 27 -7.01 -11.69 0.26
C GLY A 27 -7.80 -12.05 -1.00
N LEU A 28 -7.16 -12.08 -2.17
CA LEU A 28 -7.81 -12.50 -3.42
C LEU A 28 -8.12 -14.00 -3.42
N VAL A 29 -7.22 -14.85 -2.92
CA VAL A 29 -7.43 -16.31 -2.83
C VAL A 29 -8.61 -16.64 -1.93
N GLU A 30 -8.79 -15.94 -0.81
CA GLU A 30 -9.98 -16.09 0.05
C GLU A 30 -11.29 -15.82 -0.70
N LYS A 31 -11.27 -14.99 -1.75
CA LYS A 31 -12.42 -14.69 -2.60
C LYS A 31 -12.52 -15.58 -3.84
N ALA A 32 -11.44 -16.27 -4.22
CA ALA A 32 -11.34 -16.98 -5.50
C ALA A 32 -12.39 -18.08 -5.66
N GLY A 33 -12.63 -18.88 -4.62
CA GLY A 33 -13.60 -19.98 -4.66
C GLY A 33 -15.05 -19.53 -4.85
N ALA A 34 -15.43 -18.40 -4.26
CA ALA A 34 -16.80 -17.87 -4.35
C ALA A 34 -17.07 -17.12 -5.67
N HIS A 35 -16.02 -16.69 -6.38
CA HIS A 35 -16.13 -15.77 -7.52
C HIS A 35 -15.44 -16.26 -8.80
N GLY A 36 -14.92 -17.49 -8.81
CA GLY A 36 -14.27 -18.07 -9.98
C GLY A 36 -13.07 -17.25 -10.45
N LEU A 37 -12.20 -16.80 -9.54
CA LEU A 37 -11.03 -16.00 -9.91
C LEU A 37 -9.89 -16.89 -10.41
N SER A 38 -9.13 -16.39 -11.38
CA SER A 38 -7.81 -16.92 -11.75
C SER A 38 -6.77 -15.88 -11.40
N ILE A 39 -5.82 -16.23 -10.53
CA ILE A 39 -4.86 -15.28 -9.95
C ILE A 39 -3.47 -15.64 -10.45
N ALA A 40 -2.75 -14.62 -10.92
CA ALA A 40 -1.33 -14.71 -11.23
C ALA A 40 -0.55 -13.64 -10.50
N VAL A 41 0.74 -13.91 -10.28
CA VAL A 41 1.69 -12.94 -9.76
C VAL A 41 2.85 -12.76 -10.72
N LEU A 42 3.23 -11.49 -10.97
CA LEU A 42 4.41 -11.16 -11.76
C LEU A 42 5.63 -11.01 -10.85
N LEU A 43 6.66 -11.83 -11.10
CA LEU A 43 7.91 -11.87 -10.35
C LEU A 43 9.12 -11.74 -11.28
N ARG A 44 10.25 -11.27 -10.75
CA ARG A 44 11.54 -11.34 -11.46
C ARG A 44 12.02 -12.80 -11.52
N GLN A 45 12.65 -13.19 -12.63
CA GLN A 45 13.19 -14.55 -12.80
C GLN A 45 14.15 -14.94 -11.67
N SER A 46 14.98 -14.02 -11.20
CA SER A 46 15.94 -14.23 -10.11
C SER A 46 15.28 -14.50 -8.75
N SER A 47 14.00 -14.12 -8.55
CA SER A 47 13.25 -14.49 -7.34
C SER A 47 12.92 -15.98 -7.32
N LEU A 48 12.80 -16.62 -8.49
CA LEU A 48 12.46 -18.04 -8.59
C LEU A 48 13.69 -18.95 -8.39
N SER A 49 14.89 -18.43 -8.65
CA SER A 49 16.17 -19.15 -8.48
C SER A 49 16.92 -18.77 -7.20
N THR A 50 16.29 -18.03 -6.29
CA THR A 50 16.92 -17.55 -5.06
C THR A 50 17.34 -18.70 -4.13
N GLN A 51 18.46 -18.50 -3.44
CA GLN A 51 18.92 -19.41 -2.38
C GLN A 51 18.52 -18.96 -0.97
N ALA A 52 17.94 -17.75 -0.84
CA ALA A 52 17.49 -17.24 0.45
C ALA A 52 16.31 -18.08 0.99
N PRO A 53 16.42 -18.70 2.19
CA PRO A 53 15.40 -19.60 2.71
C PRO A 53 14.00 -18.95 2.80
N ALA A 54 13.93 -17.73 3.35
CA ALA A 54 12.66 -17.00 3.48
C ALA A 54 11.96 -16.81 2.13
N LYS A 55 12.71 -16.47 1.08
CA LYS A 55 12.14 -16.25 -0.24
C LYS A 55 11.71 -17.55 -0.92
N ARG A 56 12.35 -18.69 -0.62
CA ARG A 56 11.90 -20.01 -1.10
C ARG A 56 10.55 -20.37 -0.49
N VAL A 57 10.39 -20.19 0.82
CA VAL A 57 9.12 -20.41 1.53
C VAL A 57 8.01 -19.55 0.91
N GLU A 58 8.27 -18.27 0.65
CA GLU A 58 7.27 -17.40 0.00
C GLU A 58 6.85 -17.90 -1.41
N ILE A 59 7.79 -18.42 -2.22
CA ILE A 59 7.46 -18.96 -3.54
C ILE A 59 6.69 -20.29 -3.43
N GLU A 60 7.04 -21.13 -2.46
CA GLU A 60 6.32 -22.37 -2.17
C GLU A 60 4.88 -22.08 -1.69
N ASP A 61 4.70 -21.10 -0.81
CA ASP A 61 3.38 -20.62 -0.37
C ASP A 61 2.55 -20.13 -1.54
N ILE A 62 3.12 -19.32 -2.44
CA ILE A 62 2.43 -18.84 -3.66
C ILE A 62 1.95 -20.03 -4.50
N ARG A 63 2.81 -21.04 -4.71
CA ARG A 63 2.46 -22.23 -5.49
C ARG A 63 1.39 -23.08 -4.80
N ALA A 64 1.45 -23.20 -3.48
CA ALA A 64 0.47 -23.95 -2.70
C ALA A 64 -0.94 -23.33 -2.75
N LEU A 65 -1.03 -22.02 -3.01
CA LEU A 65 -2.28 -21.29 -3.20
C LEU A 65 -2.83 -21.35 -4.65
N ASP A 66 -2.27 -22.19 -5.51
CA ASP A 66 -2.64 -22.32 -6.94
C ASP A 66 -2.56 -20.98 -7.71
N ILE A 67 -1.63 -20.10 -7.30
CA ILE A 67 -1.37 -18.83 -7.97
C ILE A 67 -0.38 -19.08 -9.12
N ALA A 68 -0.78 -18.69 -10.34
CA ALA A 68 0.10 -18.75 -11.50
C ALA A 68 1.24 -17.74 -11.38
N ILE A 69 2.41 -18.07 -11.94
CA ILE A 69 3.58 -17.19 -11.91
C ILE A 69 3.88 -16.71 -13.32
N GLU A 70 3.86 -15.39 -13.50
CA GLU A 70 4.40 -14.70 -14.68
C GLU A 70 5.78 -14.14 -14.35
N THR A 71 6.63 -14.04 -15.37
CA THR A 71 7.99 -13.53 -15.19
C THR A 71 8.26 -12.32 -16.06
N ALA A 72 8.68 -11.22 -15.41
CA ALA A 72 9.27 -10.07 -16.06
C ALA A 72 10.09 -9.29 -15.03
N ASP A 73 11.17 -8.65 -15.47
CA ASP A 73 11.95 -7.76 -14.62
C ASP A 73 11.54 -6.32 -14.89
N LEU A 74 10.89 -5.70 -13.89
CA LEU A 74 10.40 -4.33 -13.99
C LEU A 74 11.51 -3.30 -14.21
N ALA A 75 12.78 -3.60 -13.92
CA ALA A 75 13.87 -2.67 -14.16
C ALA A 75 14.20 -2.56 -15.65
N VAL A 76 14.19 -3.68 -16.38
CA VAL A 76 14.65 -3.75 -17.78
C VAL A 76 13.51 -3.88 -18.79
N ALA A 77 12.36 -4.44 -18.39
CA ALA A 77 11.23 -4.62 -19.29
C ALA A 77 10.69 -3.26 -19.77
N SER A 78 10.45 -3.19 -21.08
CA SER A 78 9.81 -2.07 -21.75
C SER A 78 8.31 -2.00 -21.44
N VAL A 79 7.70 -0.86 -21.75
CA VAL A 79 6.24 -0.68 -21.69
C VAL A 79 5.52 -1.75 -22.54
N ASP A 80 6.09 -2.11 -23.69
CA ASP A 80 5.47 -3.00 -24.67
C ASP A 80 5.49 -4.46 -24.21
N GLU A 81 6.60 -4.89 -23.61
CA GLU A 81 6.72 -6.23 -23.02
C GLU A 81 5.77 -6.37 -21.82
N LEU A 82 5.72 -5.37 -20.95
CA LEU A 82 4.80 -5.36 -19.81
C LEU A 82 3.34 -5.34 -20.26
N ALA A 83 3.01 -4.51 -21.26
CA ALA A 83 1.67 -4.46 -21.83
C ALA A 83 1.27 -5.83 -22.41
N THR A 84 2.18 -6.49 -23.14
CA THR A 84 1.96 -7.84 -23.70
C THR A 84 1.58 -8.84 -22.62
N VAL A 85 2.27 -8.84 -21.47
CA VAL A 85 1.90 -9.69 -20.32
C VAL A 85 0.52 -9.31 -19.79
N MET A 86 0.28 -8.01 -19.58
CA MET A 86 -0.98 -7.50 -19.01
C MET A 86 -2.21 -7.82 -19.88
N THR A 87 -2.10 -7.92 -21.21
CA THR A 87 -3.24 -8.27 -22.09
C THR A 87 -3.89 -9.63 -21.78
N ARG A 88 -3.18 -10.51 -21.08
CA ARG A 88 -3.69 -11.84 -20.68
C ARG A 88 -4.65 -11.76 -19.49
N TYR A 89 -4.79 -10.58 -18.87
CA TYR A 89 -5.51 -10.38 -17.62
C TYR A 89 -6.61 -9.33 -17.78
N ASP A 90 -7.66 -9.47 -16.98
CA ASP A 90 -8.78 -8.54 -16.95
C ASP A 90 -8.51 -7.40 -15.96
N THR A 91 -7.91 -7.72 -14.82
CA THR A 91 -7.54 -6.77 -13.77
C THR A 91 -6.05 -6.87 -13.46
N VAL A 92 -5.38 -5.72 -13.34
CA VAL A 92 -3.98 -5.65 -12.89
C VAL A 92 -3.91 -4.82 -11.61
N ILE A 93 -3.25 -5.36 -10.59
CA ILE A 93 -3.02 -4.70 -9.30
C ILE A 93 -1.52 -4.55 -9.11
N SER A 94 -1.02 -3.31 -9.03
CA SER A 94 0.39 -3.06 -8.78
C SER A 94 0.69 -3.00 -7.29
N CYS A 95 1.50 -3.92 -6.81
CA CYS A 95 2.08 -3.94 -5.46
C CYS A 95 3.58 -3.63 -5.48
N ALA A 96 4.10 -3.12 -6.60
CA ALA A 96 5.50 -2.73 -6.73
C ALA A 96 5.73 -1.37 -6.07
N GLY A 97 6.29 -1.37 -4.86
CA GLY A 97 6.56 -0.14 -4.10
C GLY A 97 7.69 0.72 -4.67
N PHE A 98 8.03 1.80 -3.96
CA PHE A 98 9.12 2.71 -4.34
C PHE A 98 10.48 2.01 -4.49
N ALA A 99 10.69 0.85 -3.86
CA ALA A 99 11.90 0.04 -4.04
C ALA A 99 12.09 -0.43 -5.50
N ALA A 100 11.04 -0.37 -6.33
CA ALA A 100 11.11 -0.65 -7.76
C ALA A 100 11.74 0.49 -8.59
N GLY A 101 12.10 1.61 -7.96
CA GLY A 101 12.82 2.71 -8.60
C GLY A 101 11.92 3.79 -9.21
N ARG A 102 12.52 4.96 -9.43
CA ARG A 102 11.88 6.13 -10.03
C ARG A 102 11.35 5.82 -11.43
N GLY A 103 10.17 6.33 -11.75
CA GLY A 103 9.55 6.17 -13.07
C GLY A 103 8.84 4.82 -13.27
N THR A 104 9.01 3.86 -12.38
CA THR A 104 8.38 2.54 -12.50
C THR A 104 6.86 2.63 -12.40
N GLN A 105 6.29 3.54 -11.60
CA GLN A 105 4.83 3.63 -11.48
C GLN A 105 4.20 4.22 -12.74
N ARG A 106 4.85 5.22 -13.34
CA ARG A 106 4.46 5.74 -14.66
C ARG A 106 4.57 4.67 -15.73
N LYS A 107 5.68 3.91 -15.76
CA LYS A 107 5.89 2.83 -16.73
C LYS A 107 4.82 1.74 -16.63
N LEU A 108 4.48 1.29 -15.42
CA LEU A 108 3.43 0.29 -15.22
C LEU A 108 2.04 0.81 -15.61
N THR A 109 1.77 2.09 -15.32
CA THR A 109 0.52 2.74 -15.74
C THR A 109 0.43 2.83 -17.26
N ASP A 110 1.50 3.25 -17.93
CA ASP A 110 1.55 3.32 -19.39
C ASP A 110 1.37 1.92 -20.03
N ALA A 111 1.98 0.89 -19.45
CA ALA A 111 1.79 -0.50 -19.89
C ALA A 111 0.34 -0.97 -19.72
N ALA A 112 -0.29 -0.69 -18.58
CA ALA A 112 -1.67 -1.06 -18.30
C ALA A 112 -2.65 -0.38 -19.28
N LEU A 113 -2.48 0.93 -19.51
CA LEU A 113 -3.28 1.70 -20.44
C LEU A 113 -3.06 1.25 -21.89
N LYS A 114 -1.81 0.96 -22.29
CA LYS A 114 -1.48 0.44 -23.62
C LYS A 114 -2.07 -0.95 -23.86
N ALA A 115 -2.01 -1.83 -22.86
CA ALA A 115 -2.64 -3.16 -22.92
C ALA A 115 -4.16 -3.06 -23.07
N GLY A 116 -4.77 -1.98 -22.60
CA GLY A 116 -6.22 -1.77 -22.66
C GLY A 116 -6.99 -2.79 -21.84
N ILE A 117 -6.42 -3.16 -20.69
CA ILE A 117 -7.06 -4.03 -19.70
C ILE A 117 -8.36 -3.41 -19.19
N LYS A 118 -9.25 -4.22 -18.62
CA LYS A 118 -10.55 -3.74 -18.14
C LYS A 118 -10.39 -2.86 -16.90
N ARG A 119 -9.54 -3.27 -15.96
CA ARG A 119 -9.40 -2.61 -14.66
C ARG A 119 -7.96 -2.55 -14.16
N TYR A 120 -7.56 -1.41 -13.61
CA TYR A 120 -6.23 -1.18 -13.06
C TYR A 120 -6.26 -0.60 -11.65
N LEU A 121 -5.48 -1.19 -10.75
CA LEU A 121 -5.21 -0.64 -9.42
C LEU A 121 -3.72 -0.30 -9.35
N PRO A 122 -3.31 0.98 -9.46
CA PRO A 122 -1.90 1.36 -9.36
C PRO A 122 -1.38 1.18 -7.94
N TRP A 123 -0.05 1.18 -7.78
CA TRP A 123 0.54 1.15 -6.45
C TRP A 123 0.41 2.52 -5.79
N GLN A 124 -0.68 2.70 -5.05
CA GLN A 124 -1.00 3.94 -4.33
C GLN A 124 -1.52 3.68 -2.91
N PHE A 125 -1.15 2.52 -2.35
CA PHE A 125 -1.44 2.06 -0.98
C PHE A 125 -0.69 2.88 0.07
N GLY A 126 -0.99 4.17 0.12
CA GLY A 126 -0.33 5.12 1.01
C GLY A 126 -1.25 6.28 1.33
N VAL A 127 -0.66 7.46 1.32
CA VAL A 127 -1.28 8.74 1.68
C VAL A 127 -2.17 9.30 0.56
N ASP A 128 -2.84 10.42 0.84
CA ASP A 128 -3.57 11.17 -0.15
C ASP A 128 -2.66 12.16 -0.89
N TYR A 129 -2.17 11.71 -2.05
CA TYR A 129 -1.29 12.52 -2.89
C TYR A 129 -1.95 13.80 -3.42
N ASP A 130 -3.26 13.79 -3.70
CA ASP A 130 -3.96 14.99 -4.20
C ASP A 130 -4.01 16.08 -3.13
N LEU A 131 -4.24 15.68 -1.87
CA LEU A 131 -4.19 16.61 -0.76
C LEU A 131 -2.77 17.07 -0.48
N ILE A 132 -1.75 16.20 -0.53
CA ILE A 132 -0.36 16.63 -0.33
C ILE A 132 0.08 17.63 -1.42
N GLY A 133 -0.26 17.35 -2.68
CA GLY A 133 0.11 18.17 -3.82
C GLY A 133 1.54 17.96 -4.31
N ARG A 134 1.88 18.62 -5.42
CA ARG A 134 3.20 18.55 -6.05
C ARG A 134 4.26 19.30 -5.24
N GLY A 135 5.52 18.90 -5.40
CA GLY A 135 6.65 19.56 -4.75
C GLY A 135 6.75 19.28 -3.25
N SER A 136 6.17 18.16 -2.81
CA SER A 136 6.31 17.71 -1.44
C SER A 136 7.77 17.31 -1.14
N PRO A 137 8.21 17.28 0.14
CA PRO A 137 9.53 16.78 0.51
C PRO A 137 9.85 15.37 -0.02
N GLN A 138 8.85 14.53 -0.23
CA GLN A 138 9.01 13.23 -0.88
C GLN A 138 8.74 13.36 -2.38
N ASP A 139 9.80 13.49 -3.15
CA ASP A 139 9.74 13.76 -4.59
C ASP A 139 9.17 12.59 -5.41
N LEU A 140 9.16 11.37 -4.86
CA LEU A 140 8.45 10.24 -5.45
C LEU A 140 6.92 10.39 -5.42
N PHE A 141 6.36 11.33 -4.65
CA PHE A 141 4.91 11.56 -4.59
C PHE A 141 4.40 12.31 -5.81
N ASP A 142 5.24 13.14 -6.46
CA ASP A 142 4.89 13.78 -7.74
C ASP A 142 4.66 12.73 -8.83
N GLU A 143 5.43 11.64 -8.81
CA GLU A 143 5.21 10.51 -9.72
C GLU A 143 3.83 9.87 -9.51
N GLN A 144 3.33 9.85 -8.28
CA GLN A 144 1.99 9.32 -7.98
C GLN A 144 0.90 10.23 -8.52
N LEU A 145 1.10 11.54 -8.50
CA LEU A 145 0.21 12.51 -9.12
C LEU A 145 0.20 12.37 -10.65
N ASP A 146 1.35 12.16 -11.28
CA ASP A 146 1.43 11.89 -12.72
C ASP A 146 0.60 10.64 -13.09
N VAL A 147 0.63 9.59 -12.25
CA VAL A 147 -0.22 8.40 -12.41
C VAL A 147 -1.70 8.76 -12.29
N ARG A 148 -2.10 9.53 -11.27
CA ARG A 148 -3.51 9.95 -11.10
C ARG A 148 -4.00 10.75 -12.31
N GLU A 149 -3.18 11.66 -12.82
CA GLU A 149 -3.49 12.47 -14.01
C GLU A 149 -3.69 11.61 -15.26
N LYS A 150 -2.78 10.67 -15.53
CA LYS A 150 -2.91 9.72 -16.65
C LYS A 150 -4.19 8.91 -16.58
N LEU A 151 -4.55 8.41 -15.40
CA LEU A 151 -5.75 7.60 -15.20
C LEU A 151 -7.03 8.42 -15.39
N ARG A 152 -7.05 9.67 -14.90
CA ARG A 152 -8.19 10.61 -15.05
C ARG A 152 -8.35 11.12 -16.48
N ALA A 153 -7.26 11.23 -17.25
CA ALA A 153 -7.28 11.74 -18.62
C ALA A 153 -7.82 10.74 -19.66
N GLN A 154 -8.06 9.49 -19.28
CA GLN A 154 -8.55 8.43 -20.17
C GLN A 154 -9.88 7.85 -19.68
N GLN A 155 -10.59 7.12 -20.55
CA GLN A 155 -11.92 6.56 -20.26
C GLN A 155 -12.05 5.05 -20.58
N ARG A 156 -10.99 4.41 -21.12
CA ARG A 156 -11.05 3.04 -21.62
C ARG A 156 -10.83 1.99 -20.53
N THR A 157 -9.92 2.27 -19.60
CA THR A 157 -9.53 1.37 -18.50
C THR A 157 -10.18 1.88 -17.22
N GLU A 158 -10.98 1.05 -16.56
CA GLU A 158 -11.46 1.38 -15.21
C GLU A 158 -10.27 1.46 -14.26
N TRP A 159 -10.27 2.41 -13.33
CA TRP A 159 -9.22 2.47 -12.31
C TRP A 159 -9.77 2.64 -10.92
N VAL A 160 -9.07 2.09 -9.93
CA VAL A 160 -9.35 2.33 -8.51
C VAL A 160 -8.03 2.57 -7.80
N ILE A 161 -7.95 3.69 -7.09
CA ILE A 161 -6.82 3.98 -6.20
C ILE A 161 -7.25 3.61 -4.79
N VAL A 162 -6.43 2.85 -4.08
CA VAL A 162 -6.69 2.48 -2.68
C VAL A 162 -5.70 3.25 -1.81
N SER A 163 -6.16 4.29 -1.12
CA SER A 163 -5.37 5.06 -0.16
C SER A 163 -5.61 4.48 1.24
N THR A 164 -4.53 4.02 1.89
CA THR A 164 -4.63 3.22 3.12
C THR A 164 -3.81 3.76 4.30
N GLY A 165 -3.14 4.88 4.11
CA GLY A 165 -2.29 5.49 5.11
C GLY A 165 -0.94 4.78 5.19
N MET A 166 -0.27 4.96 6.32
CA MET A 166 1.01 4.31 6.60
C MET A 166 0.80 2.83 6.97
N PHE A 167 1.75 1.98 6.63
CA PHE A 167 1.73 0.60 7.10
C PHE A 167 1.93 0.61 8.61
N THR A 168 1.08 -0.10 9.35
CA THR A 168 1.13 -0.05 10.83
C THR A 168 2.51 -0.49 11.34
N SER A 169 3.12 -1.52 10.73
CA SER A 169 4.48 -1.97 11.05
C SER A 169 5.53 -0.85 10.94
N PHE A 170 5.45 -0.02 9.89
CA PHE A 170 6.40 1.07 9.66
C PHE A 170 6.31 2.18 10.73
N LEU A 171 5.13 2.41 11.32
CA LEU A 171 4.97 3.36 12.42
C LEU A 171 5.82 2.97 13.64
N PHE A 172 6.00 1.66 13.87
CA PHE A 172 6.76 1.09 14.98
C PHE A 172 8.19 0.67 14.59
N ASP A 173 8.64 0.94 13.37
CA ASP A 173 9.99 0.62 12.92
C ASP A 173 11.02 1.53 13.62
N PRO A 174 12.03 0.96 14.33
CA PRO A 174 13.07 1.75 14.99
C PRO A 174 13.82 2.70 14.06
N ALA A 175 14.00 2.35 12.78
CA ALA A 175 14.63 3.21 11.79
C ALA A 175 13.75 4.43 11.46
N PHE A 176 12.42 4.26 11.44
CA PHE A 176 11.50 5.38 11.26
C PHE A 176 11.45 6.27 12.50
N GLY A 177 11.62 5.70 13.70
CA GLY A 177 11.97 6.42 14.92
C GLY A 177 10.83 7.21 15.56
N VAL A 178 9.60 7.12 15.04
CA VAL A 178 8.42 7.73 15.68
C VAL A 178 8.14 7.06 17.02
N VAL A 179 8.17 5.73 17.07
CA VAL A 179 8.09 4.96 18.32
C VAL A 179 9.50 4.53 18.71
N ASP A 180 10.10 5.20 19.69
CA ASP A 180 11.43 4.87 20.23
C ASP A 180 11.27 4.13 21.56
N LEU A 181 11.01 2.82 21.49
CA LEU A 181 10.78 1.98 22.68
C LEU A 181 12.02 1.85 23.56
N GLN A 182 13.21 1.90 22.96
CA GLN A 182 14.47 1.84 23.69
C GLN A 182 14.69 3.12 24.50
N GLY A 183 14.46 4.28 23.87
CA GLY A 183 14.49 5.59 24.52
C GLY A 183 13.28 5.88 25.41
N GLY A 184 12.21 5.08 25.33
CA GLY A 184 10.99 5.28 26.12
C GLY A 184 10.22 6.53 25.71
N ARG A 185 10.14 6.83 24.40
CA ARG A 185 9.52 8.06 23.91
C ARG A 185 8.80 7.88 22.57
N ILE A 186 7.83 8.76 22.32
CA ILE A 186 7.29 9.02 20.98
C ILE A 186 7.91 10.30 20.44
N ASN A 187 8.40 10.24 19.21
CA ASN A 187 8.80 11.40 18.42
C ASN A 187 7.65 11.83 17.50
N ALA A 188 6.82 12.75 18.00
CA ALA A 188 5.69 13.31 17.30
C ALA A 188 6.14 14.16 16.10
N LEU A 189 5.67 13.83 14.90
CA LEU A 189 6.02 14.56 13.69
C LEU A 189 5.12 15.79 13.56
N GLY A 190 5.72 16.97 13.55
CA GLY A 190 5.02 18.26 13.48
C GLY A 190 4.53 18.75 14.84
N SER A 191 3.57 18.04 15.43
CA SER A 191 2.98 18.37 16.74
C SER A 191 2.36 17.13 17.39
N LEU A 192 2.01 17.21 18.67
CA LEU A 192 1.29 16.14 19.37
C LEU A 192 -0.13 15.91 18.83
N ASP A 193 -0.73 16.94 18.22
CA ASP A 193 -2.07 16.89 17.61
C ASP A 193 -2.05 16.42 16.16
N THR A 194 -0.86 16.31 15.55
CA THR A 194 -0.74 15.78 14.19
C THR A 194 -1.19 14.31 14.19
N ALA A 195 -2.13 13.99 13.30
CA ALA A 195 -2.67 12.65 13.15
C ALA A 195 -2.02 11.88 12.00
N VAL A 196 -2.06 10.56 12.10
CA VAL A 196 -1.65 9.61 11.07
C VAL A 196 -2.70 8.51 10.94
N THR A 197 -3.09 8.18 9.70
CA THR A 197 -3.85 6.96 9.42
C THR A 197 -2.90 5.80 9.20
N VAL A 198 -3.18 4.66 9.84
CA VAL A 198 -2.42 3.42 9.68
C VAL A 198 -3.32 2.24 9.33
N THR A 199 -2.79 1.31 8.53
CA THR A 199 -3.44 0.03 8.21
C THR A 199 -2.40 -1.08 8.16
N THR A 200 -2.73 -2.30 8.58
CA THR A 200 -1.81 -3.44 8.49
C THR A 200 -1.74 -3.94 7.04
N ALA A 201 -0.64 -4.57 6.64
CA ALA A 201 -0.50 -5.10 5.29
C ALA A 201 -1.57 -6.16 4.99
N GLU A 202 -1.89 -7.01 5.97
CA GLU A 202 -2.93 -8.03 5.91
C GLU A 202 -4.31 -7.40 5.62
N ASP A 203 -4.64 -6.33 6.33
CA ASP A 203 -5.91 -5.64 6.12
C ASP A 203 -5.95 -4.92 4.77
N ILE A 204 -4.85 -4.32 4.34
CA ILE A 204 -4.76 -3.76 2.97
C ILE A 204 -5.07 -4.85 1.95
N GLY A 205 -4.51 -6.05 2.12
CA GLY A 205 -4.79 -7.21 1.26
C GLY A 205 -6.26 -7.59 1.22
N ARG A 206 -6.86 -7.82 2.40
CA ARG A 206 -8.29 -8.20 2.54
C ARG A 206 -9.22 -7.12 1.98
N LEU A 207 -8.96 -5.86 2.28
CA LEU A 207 -9.77 -4.73 1.82
C LEU A 207 -9.63 -4.50 0.32
N THR A 208 -8.43 -4.64 -0.24
CA THR A 208 -8.21 -4.56 -1.69
C THR A 208 -9.01 -5.64 -2.41
N ALA A 209 -8.97 -6.89 -1.92
CA ALA A 209 -9.78 -7.96 -2.48
C ALA A 209 -11.29 -7.66 -2.37
N ALA A 210 -11.75 -7.13 -1.23
CA ALA A 210 -13.14 -6.71 -1.07
C ALA A 210 -13.55 -5.59 -2.04
N ILE A 211 -12.67 -4.61 -2.29
CA ILE A 211 -12.89 -3.50 -3.25
C ILE A 211 -12.93 -4.03 -4.69
N VAL A 212 -12.06 -4.99 -5.03
CA VAL A 212 -12.06 -5.64 -6.34
C VAL A 212 -13.37 -6.39 -6.56
N MET A 213 -13.88 -7.06 -5.53
CA MET A 213 -15.11 -7.86 -5.57
C MET A 213 -16.40 -7.08 -5.25
N HIS A 214 -16.31 -5.78 -5.01
CA HIS A 214 -17.46 -4.98 -4.60
C HIS A 214 -18.51 -4.87 -5.71
N GLU A 215 -19.78 -5.03 -5.35
CA GLU A 215 -20.93 -4.86 -6.25
C GLU A 215 -21.95 -3.88 -5.64
N PRO A 216 -22.43 -2.87 -6.40
CA PRO A 216 -22.04 -2.53 -7.77
C PRO A 216 -20.58 -2.07 -7.87
N ARG A 217 -19.89 -2.41 -8.95
CA ARG A 217 -18.45 -2.14 -9.10
C ARG A 217 -18.03 -0.70 -8.77
N ILE A 218 -17.02 -0.57 -7.92
CA ILE A 218 -16.29 0.69 -7.68
C ILE A 218 -15.40 0.99 -8.89
N VAL A 219 -15.65 2.10 -9.58
CA VAL A 219 -14.90 2.53 -10.77
C VAL A 219 -14.48 4.00 -10.67
N ASN A 220 -13.31 4.30 -11.24
CA ASN A 220 -12.74 5.63 -11.51
C ASN A 220 -12.74 6.58 -10.30
N GLN A 221 -12.34 6.07 -9.14
CA GLN A 221 -12.30 6.85 -7.90
C GLN A 221 -11.16 6.42 -6.96
N VAL A 222 -10.88 7.31 -6.00
CA VAL A 222 -10.02 7.04 -4.85
C VAL A 222 -10.88 6.46 -3.73
N VAL A 223 -10.47 5.32 -3.19
CA VAL A 223 -11.11 4.65 -2.06
C VAL A 223 -10.17 4.73 -0.86
N TYR A 224 -10.68 5.26 0.25
CA TYR A 224 -9.93 5.38 1.50
C TYR A 224 -10.22 4.18 2.40
N THR A 225 -9.18 3.60 2.97
CA THR A 225 -9.22 2.54 3.97
C THR A 225 -8.44 2.96 5.21
N ALA A 226 -8.79 2.43 6.38
CA ALA A 226 -8.03 2.67 7.60
C ALA A 226 -8.19 1.51 8.58
N GLY A 227 -7.08 1.06 9.18
CA GLY A 227 -7.10 0.26 10.40
C GLY A 227 -7.36 1.13 11.64
N ASP A 228 -6.65 2.26 11.73
CA ASP A 228 -6.85 3.27 12.77
C ASP A 228 -6.43 4.67 12.28
N THR A 229 -6.87 5.71 12.98
CA THR A 229 -6.34 7.07 12.82
C THR A 229 -6.20 7.71 14.18
N LEU A 230 -4.99 8.13 14.50
CA LEU A 230 -4.63 8.61 15.83
C LEU A 230 -3.64 9.77 15.75
N THR A 231 -3.70 10.65 16.74
CA THR A 231 -2.69 11.69 16.96
C THR A 231 -1.41 11.08 17.56
N TYR A 232 -0.28 11.76 17.45
CA TYR A 232 0.95 11.30 18.11
C TYR A 232 0.84 11.32 19.64
N ALA A 233 0.03 12.21 20.23
CA ALA A 233 -0.35 12.10 21.64
C ALA A 233 -1.09 10.79 21.93
N GLY A 234 -2.11 10.47 21.13
CA GLY A 234 -2.86 9.22 21.27
C GLY A 234 -2.00 7.98 21.05
N LEU A 235 -0.97 8.06 20.21
CA LEU A 235 0.03 7.00 20.03
C LEU A 235 0.88 6.82 21.29
N ALA A 236 1.31 7.90 21.94
CA ALA A 236 2.02 7.81 23.22
C ALA A 236 1.15 7.12 24.29
N ASP A 237 -0.10 7.56 24.45
CA ASP A 237 -1.04 6.94 25.40
C ASP A 237 -1.26 5.45 25.08
N LEU A 238 -1.33 5.09 23.80
CA LEU A 238 -1.46 3.70 23.35
C LEU A 238 -0.25 2.87 23.75
N VAL A 239 0.96 3.37 23.49
CA VAL A 239 2.20 2.64 23.84
C VAL A 239 2.34 2.51 25.35
N GLU A 240 1.98 3.53 26.15
CA GLU A 240 1.94 3.46 27.62
C GLU A 240 1.00 2.33 28.07
N ARG A 241 -0.23 2.27 27.55
CA ARG A 241 -1.20 1.22 27.90
C ARG A 241 -0.77 -0.19 27.50
N VAL A 242 -0.06 -0.33 26.38
CA VAL A 242 0.37 -1.65 25.88
C VAL A 242 1.60 -2.15 26.63
N THR A 243 2.55 -1.27 26.92
CA THR A 243 3.85 -1.64 27.52
C THR A 243 3.87 -1.53 29.05
N GLY A 244 2.96 -0.76 29.65
CA GLY A 244 2.97 -0.45 31.08
C GLY A 244 4.13 0.46 31.49
N ARG A 245 4.82 1.10 30.54
CA ARG A 245 5.94 2.01 30.77
C ARG A 245 5.47 3.46 30.55
N ASP A 246 6.04 4.39 31.30
CA ASP A 246 5.89 5.82 31.01
C ASP A 246 6.59 6.16 29.69
N ILE A 247 5.93 6.96 28.83
CA ILE A 247 6.45 7.32 27.51
C ILE A 247 6.56 8.83 27.39
N GLU A 248 7.78 9.32 27.18
CA GLU A 248 8.03 10.74 26.92
C GLU A 248 7.43 11.15 25.57
N ARG A 249 6.86 12.35 25.53
CA ARG A 249 6.27 12.94 24.33
C ARG A 249 7.22 14.00 23.79
N HIS A 250 8.01 13.64 22.78
CA HIS A 250 8.98 14.53 22.16
C HIS A 250 8.46 15.03 20.81
N VAL A 251 8.59 16.33 20.51
CA VAL A 251 8.08 16.91 19.26
C VAL A 251 9.21 17.20 18.30
N TRP A 252 9.15 16.61 17.11
CA TRP A 252 9.96 17.01 15.96
C TRP A 252 9.16 17.97 15.08
N SER A 253 9.38 19.27 15.28
CA SER A 253 8.64 20.31 14.55
C SER A 253 8.87 20.23 13.04
N VAL A 254 7.91 20.75 12.26
CA VAL A 254 8.04 20.84 10.79
C VAL A 254 9.32 21.58 10.40
N ALA A 255 9.64 22.70 11.07
CA ALA A 255 10.82 23.51 10.77
C ALA A 255 12.13 22.74 11.01
N GLN A 256 12.20 21.97 12.10
CA GLN A 256 13.35 21.11 12.41
C GLN A 256 13.54 20.03 11.34
N LEU A 257 12.48 19.27 11.04
CA LEU A 257 12.56 18.18 10.06
C LEU A 257 12.90 18.69 8.65
N GLN A 258 12.42 19.87 8.28
CA GLN A 258 12.83 20.52 7.04
C GLN A 258 14.30 20.97 7.05
N ALA A 259 14.83 21.44 8.19
CA ALA A 259 16.24 21.78 8.32
C ALA A 259 17.13 20.54 8.19
N GLU A 260 16.79 19.46 8.90
CA GLU A 260 17.49 18.18 8.82
C GLU A 260 17.44 17.61 7.39
N LEU A 261 16.31 17.74 6.69
CA LEU A 261 16.21 17.31 5.30
C LEU A 261 17.10 18.13 4.35
N ARG A 262 17.26 19.45 4.58
CA ARG A 262 18.18 20.27 3.77
C ARG A 262 19.63 19.82 3.88
N GLU A 263 20.04 19.27 5.02
CA GLU A 263 21.39 18.74 5.23
C GLU A 263 21.61 17.41 4.50
N MET A 264 20.56 16.58 4.40
CA MET A 264 20.61 15.26 3.76
C MET A 264 19.41 15.08 2.81
N PRO A 265 19.39 15.79 1.67
CA PRO A 265 18.22 15.88 0.79
C PRO A 265 17.82 14.55 0.15
N GLU A 266 18.72 13.57 0.10
CA GLU A 266 18.46 12.24 -0.47
C GLU A 266 18.03 11.19 0.57
N ASP A 267 17.97 11.54 1.85
CA ASP A 267 17.53 10.63 2.91
C ASP A 267 16.01 10.42 2.85
N ASN A 268 15.60 9.24 2.39
CA ASN A 268 14.19 8.89 2.23
C ASN A 268 13.41 8.94 3.56
N LEU A 269 14.00 8.53 4.68
CA LEU A 269 13.32 8.57 5.97
C LEU A 269 13.07 10.01 6.42
N ARG A 270 14.03 10.91 6.20
CA ARG A 270 13.84 12.35 6.45
C ARG A 270 12.77 12.95 5.55
N LYS A 271 12.73 12.58 4.26
CA LYS A 271 11.66 13.00 3.33
C LYS A 271 10.28 12.58 3.87
N TYR A 272 10.14 11.32 4.29
CA TYR A 272 8.89 10.83 4.87
C TYR A 272 8.52 11.58 6.15
N ARG A 273 9.45 11.70 7.11
CA ARG A 273 9.19 12.42 8.37
C ARG A 273 8.73 13.86 8.10
N ALA A 274 9.38 14.55 7.18
CA ALA A 274 9.00 15.91 6.77
C ALA A 274 7.57 15.96 6.17
N VAL A 275 7.18 15.00 5.33
CA VAL A 275 5.81 14.93 4.79
C VAL A 275 4.79 14.68 5.90
N PHE A 276 4.99 13.65 6.72
CA PHE A 276 4.06 13.31 7.80
C PHE A 276 3.93 14.43 8.84
N ALA A 277 5.02 15.17 9.10
CA ALA A 277 4.99 16.33 9.98
C ALA A 277 4.09 17.46 9.49
N MET A 278 3.91 17.63 8.17
CA MET A 278 3.00 18.65 7.62
C MET A 278 1.52 18.32 7.90
N GLY A 279 1.17 17.09 8.26
CA GLY A 279 -0.19 16.68 8.64
C GLY A 279 -1.22 16.69 7.49
N ARG A 280 -0.84 17.09 6.28
CA ARG A 280 -1.74 17.21 5.13
C ARG A 280 -1.78 15.90 4.33
N GLY A 281 -2.97 15.34 4.14
CA GLY A 281 -3.18 14.13 3.32
C GLY A 281 -2.66 12.83 3.94
N VAL A 282 -2.19 12.85 5.20
CA VAL A 282 -1.63 11.67 5.89
C VAL A 282 -2.58 11.05 6.92
N ALA A 283 -3.73 11.70 7.15
CA ALA A 283 -4.77 11.23 8.03
C ALA A 283 -6.16 11.56 7.47
N TRP A 284 -7.15 10.72 7.77
CA TRP A 284 -8.56 10.93 7.46
C TRP A 284 -9.44 10.28 8.53
N ASP A 285 -10.71 10.69 8.58
CA ASP A 285 -11.68 10.09 9.50
C ASP A 285 -11.97 8.62 9.13
N VAL A 286 -11.76 7.71 10.08
CA VAL A 286 -12.05 6.28 9.94
C VAL A 286 -13.50 6.05 9.54
N ALA A 287 -14.46 6.82 10.06
CA ALA A 287 -15.89 6.65 9.74
C ALA A 287 -16.20 6.92 8.26
N SER A 288 -15.35 7.67 7.57
CA SER A 288 -15.49 7.98 6.14
C SER A 288 -14.99 6.86 5.21
N THR A 289 -14.24 5.89 5.76
CA THR A 289 -13.54 4.86 4.98
C THR A 289 -14.45 3.75 4.47
N TYR A 290 -14.00 3.06 3.42
CA TYR A 290 -14.69 1.91 2.84
C TYR A 290 -14.97 0.84 3.89
N ASN A 291 -13.95 0.42 4.65
CA ASN A 291 -14.11 -0.65 5.63
C ASN A 291 -15.10 -0.28 6.74
N ALA A 292 -15.11 0.96 7.22
CA ALA A 292 -16.11 1.41 8.20
C ALA A 292 -17.53 1.40 7.62
N LYS A 293 -17.72 1.96 6.42
CA LYS A 293 -19.03 2.01 5.74
C LYS A 293 -19.56 0.63 5.35
N SER A 294 -18.67 -0.31 5.06
CA SER A 294 -19.01 -1.69 4.70
C SER A 294 -19.06 -2.64 5.90
N GLY A 295 -18.83 -2.16 7.13
CA GLY A 295 -18.84 -3.00 8.33
C GLY A 295 -17.76 -4.09 8.35
N LEU A 296 -16.62 -3.85 7.69
CA LEU A 296 -15.50 -4.78 7.62
C LEU A 296 -14.54 -4.57 8.79
N SER A 297 -14.40 -5.58 9.62
CA SER A 297 -13.47 -5.57 10.76
C SER A 297 -12.01 -5.58 10.31
N VAL A 298 -11.24 -4.68 10.91
CA VAL A 298 -9.81 -4.45 10.68
C VAL A 298 -9.07 -4.41 12.01
N THR A 299 -7.77 -4.63 11.94
CA THR A 299 -6.82 -4.59 13.03
C THR A 299 -6.53 -3.15 13.39
N ARG A 300 -6.77 -2.80 14.66
CA ARG A 300 -6.44 -1.47 15.19
C ARG A 300 -4.96 -1.38 15.56
N ALA A 301 -4.42 -0.16 15.64
CA ALA A 301 -3.03 0.08 16.03
C ALA A 301 -2.70 -0.54 17.40
N GLU A 302 -3.64 -0.49 18.36
CA GLU A 302 -3.43 -1.07 19.69
C GLU A 302 -3.39 -2.61 19.65
N GLN A 303 -4.24 -3.24 18.83
CA GLN A 303 -4.24 -4.69 18.65
C GLN A 303 -2.93 -5.16 18.02
N TRP A 304 -2.46 -4.44 16.99
CA TRP A 304 -1.16 -4.70 16.38
C TRP A 304 -0.03 -4.54 17.41
N ALA A 305 -0.03 -3.45 18.18
CA ALA A 305 1.00 -3.20 19.20
C ALA A 305 1.02 -4.29 20.29
N ARG A 306 -0.14 -4.76 20.77
CA ARG A 306 -0.22 -5.86 21.73
C ARG A 306 0.35 -7.16 21.17
N ALA A 307 0.14 -7.45 19.89
CA ALA A 307 0.66 -8.66 19.28
C ALA A 307 2.18 -8.63 19.07
N ASN A 308 2.76 -7.45 18.86
CA ASN A 308 4.15 -7.30 18.40
C ASN A 308 5.10 -6.71 19.44
N LEU A 309 4.63 -5.92 20.40
CA LEU A 309 5.50 -5.24 21.38
C LEU A 309 5.68 -6.03 22.67
N THR A 310 4.68 -6.79 23.11
CA THR A 310 4.74 -7.53 24.40
C THR A 310 5.58 -8.81 24.33
N GLN A 311 6.19 -9.11 23.19
CA GLN A 311 7.14 -10.22 23.01
C GLN A 311 8.61 -9.78 23.14
N THR A 312 8.84 -8.53 23.53
CA THR A 312 10.17 -7.92 23.72
C THR A 312 10.36 -7.48 25.15
#